data_AF-A0A086AM39-F1
#
_entry.id   AF-A0A086AM39-F1
#
_cell.length_a   1.000
_cell.length_b   1.000
_cell.length_c   1.000
_cell.angle_alpha   90.00
_cell.angle_beta   90.00
_cell.angle_gamma   90.00
#
_symmetry.space_group_name_H-M   'P 1'
#
loop_
_entity.id
_entity.type
_entity.pdbx_description
1 polymer ?
#
loop_
_entity_poly.entity_id
_entity_poly.type
_entity_poly.pdbx_seq_one_letter_code
_entity_poly.pdbx_strand_id
1 'polypeptide(L)'
;MTQAYLLEWMDLTVTSTLNPNKTDLTMITLLQSRAIIKKATEQTFLIQSQFTVQVFSLTNEKQIKILVGNYYSSLLFLLDRITEINNSNELHRDNLKEVTATLISCLDELITFIESRFANYLGGRNFEIIKRKYNSPAVMNNPSNKILCKLSTDQTALILRASDELKILISKSMNHLFKTIVPFLSTPNKVNLSYNAMRGKAYVAEERDKEIAIETLERMIKQIKEY
;
A
#
# COMPACT_ATOMS: atom_id res chain seq x y z
N MET A 1 14.93 3.62 27.92
CA MET A 1 15.43 2.40 27.25
C MET A 1 14.94 2.43 25.82
N THR A 2 15.81 2.28 24.84
CA THR A 2 15.45 2.20 23.41
C THR A 2 14.54 1.01 23.21
N GLN A 3 13.27 1.27 22.88
CA GLN A 3 12.28 0.23 22.62
C GLN A 3 12.72 -0.55 21.37
N ALA A 4 13.19 -1.79 21.55
CA ALA A 4 13.67 -2.62 20.47
C ALA A 4 12.54 -2.85 19.44
N TYR A 5 12.83 -2.61 18.16
CA TYR A 5 11.90 -2.84 17.07
C TYR A 5 11.74 -4.35 16.85
N LEU A 6 10.59 -4.91 17.23
CA LEU A 6 10.41 -6.37 17.28
C LEU A 6 10.50 -7.04 15.91
N LEU A 7 10.25 -6.29 14.83
CA LEU A 7 10.29 -6.82 13.46
C LEU A 7 11.65 -6.64 12.78
N GLU A 8 12.66 -6.09 13.47
CA GLU A 8 13.96 -5.72 12.87
C GLU A 8 14.56 -6.83 12.03
N TRP A 9 14.59 -8.06 12.56
CA TRP A 9 15.16 -9.18 11.84
C TRP A 9 14.33 -9.57 10.59
N MET A 10 13.00 -9.57 10.69
CA MET A 10 12.14 -9.89 9.54
C MET A 10 12.23 -8.78 8.48
N ASP A 11 12.27 -7.52 8.91
CA ASP A 11 12.40 -6.37 8.02
C ASP A 11 13.72 -6.40 7.24
N LEU A 12 14.86 -6.58 7.92
CA LEU A 12 16.16 -6.72 7.26
C LEU A 12 16.19 -7.90 6.30
N THR A 13 15.59 -9.03 6.68
CA THR A 13 15.55 -10.23 5.84
C THR A 13 14.77 -9.99 4.56
N VAL A 14 13.60 -9.33 4.63
CA VAL A 14 12.75 -9.04 3.46
C VAL A 14 13.32 -7.91 2.61
N THR A 15 13.79 -6.81 3.22
CA THR A 15 14.17 -5.59 2.50
C THR A 15 15.61 -5.56 2.02
N SER A 16 16.47 -6.43 2.55
CA SER A 16 17.89 -6.50 2.21
C SER A 16 18.29 -7.90 1.77
N THR A 17 18.18 -8.92 2.63
CA THR A 17 18.67 -10.28 2.34
C THR A 17 17.98 -10.93 1.15
N LEU A 18 16.66 -10.79 1.05
CA LEU A 18 15.84 -11.37 -0.02
C LEU A 18 15.49 -10.36 -1.12
N ASN A 19 16.11 -9.18 -1.13
CA ASN A 19 15.83 -8.15 -2.12
C ASN A 19 16.73 -8.33 -3.36
N PRO A 20 16.16 -8.66 -4.53
CA PRO A 20 16.95 -8.90 -5.76
C PRO A 20 17.73 -7.66 -6.23
N ASN A 21 17.29 -6.45 -5.84
CA ASN A 21 17.99 -5.21 -6.19
C ASN A 21 19.22 -4.93 -5.30
N LYS A 22 19.39 -5.68 -4.20
CA LYS A 22 20.45 -5.47 -3.21
C LYS A 22 21.34 -6.69 -3.00
N THR A 23 20.81 -7.89 -3.24
CA THR A 23 21.48 -9.15 -2.97
C THR A 23 21.32 -10.07 -4.17
N ASP A 24 22.41 -10.71 -4.58
CA ASP A 24 22.36 -11.79 -5.54
C ASP A 24 21.70 -13.01 -4.90
N LEU A 25 20.42 -13.24 -5.21
CA LEU A 25 19.63 -14.33 -4.65
C LEU A 25 20.18 -15.71 -5.01
N THR A 26 21.03 -15.81 -6.05
CA THR A 26 21.65 -17.08 -6.45
C THR A 26 22.69 -17.60 -5.45
N MET A 27 23.21 -16.71 -4.60
CA MET A 27 24.21 -17.00 -3.57
C MET A 27 23.61 -17.61 -2.29
N ILE A 28 22.27 -17.59 -2.14
CA ILE A 28 21.60 -18.16 -0.96
C ILE A 28 21.60 -19.69 -1.05
N THR A 29 22.31 -20.31 -0.12
CA THR A 29 22.45 -21.76 -0.02
C THR A 29 21.23 -22.42 0.63
N LEU A 30 21.03 -23.72 0.39
CA LEU A 30 19.97 -24.51 1.05
C LEU A 30 20.06 -24.46 2.58
N LEU A 31 21.28 -24.43 3.13
CA LEU A 31 21.51 -24.34 4.56
C LEU A 31 21.06 -22.97 5.12
N GLN A 32 21.35 -21.89 4.39
CA GLN A 32 20.84 -20.56 4.74
C GLN A 32 19.32 -20.47 4.61
N SER A 33 18.73 -21.05 3.56
CA SER A 33 17.26 -21.13 3.40
C SER A 33 16.60 -21.80 4.63
N ARG A 34 17.12 -22.95 5.05
CA ARG A 34 16.62 -23.66 6.25
C ARG A 34 16.79 -22.85 7.54
N ALA A 35 17.92 -22.15 7.69
CA ALA A 35 18.16 -21.29 8.83
C ALA A 35 17.18 -20.10 8.87
N ILE A 36 16.85 -19.50 7.72
CA ILE A 36 15.86 -18.43 7.61
C ILE A 36 14.47 -18.94 7.97
N ILE A 37 14.05 -20.09 7.43
CA ILE A 37 12.74 -20.70 7.72
C ILE A 37 12.59 -20.96 9.22
N LYS A 38 13.56 -21.65 9.82
CA LYS A 38 13.55 -21.95 11.26
C LYS A 38 13.46 -20.66 12.08
N LYS A 39 14.31 -19.68 11.77
CA LYS A 39 14.33 -18.42 12.51
C LYS A 39 13.04 -17.62 12.31
N ALA A 40 12.42 -17.64 11.14
CA ALA A 40 11.14 -17.00 10.90
C ALA A 40 10.04 -17.56 11.82
N THR A 41 9.93 -18.89 11.90
CA THR A 41 8.95 -19.54 12.77
C THR A 41 9.18 -19.23 14.26
N GLU A 42 10.44 -19.23 14.72
CA GLU A 42 10.78 -18.89 16.11
C GLU A 42 10.49 -17.42 16.43
N GLN A 43 10.78 -16.52 15.48
CA GLN A 43 10.54 -15.08 15.65
C GLN A 43 9.05 -14.75 15.70
N THR A 44 8.19 -15.44 14.93
CA THR A 44 6.74 -15.22 14.96
C THR A 44 6.18 -15.32 16.38
N PHE A 45 6.48 -16.41 17.10
CA PHE A 45 6.02 -16.60 18.47
C PHE A 45 6.60 -15.55 19.44
N LEU A 46 7.89 -15.23 19.29
CA LEU A 46 8.56 -14.22 20.11
C LEU A 46 7.93 -12.84 19.91
N ILE A 47 7.64 -12.45 18.68
CA ILE A 47 7.00 -11.18 18.33
C ILE A 47 5.60 -11.11 18.94
N GLN A 48 4.76 -12.15 18.80
CA GLN A 48 3.41 -12.16 19.40
C GLN A 48 3.46 -11.95 20.92
N SER A 49 4.37 -12.65 21.60
CA SER A 49 4.55 -12.54 23.06
C SER A 49 5.04 -11.16 23.47
N GLN A 50 6.13 -10.68 22.88
CA GLN A 50 6.73 -9.39 23.24
C GLN A 50 5.82 -8.21 22.85
N PHE A 51 5.13 -8.29 21.72
CA PHE A 51 4.16 -7.28 21.32
C PHE A 51 3.01 -7.17 22.31
N THR A 52 2.48 -8.31 22.80
CA THR A 52 1.46 -8.33 23.85
C THR A 52 1.95 -7.61 25.11
N VAL A 53 3.16 -7.93 25.57
CA VAL A 53 3.78 -7.30 26.74
C VAL A 53 3.92 -5.80 26.53
N GLN A 54 4.38 -5.36 25.35
CA GLN A 54 4.49 -3.93 25.03
C GLN A 54 3.13 -3.24 25.08
N VAL A 55 2.09 -3.82 24.47
CA VAL A 55 0.74 -3.24 24.51
C VAL A 55 0.20 -3.15 25.94
N PHE A 56 0.36 -4.20 26.75
CA PHE A 56 -0.14 -4.23 28.13
C PHE A 56 0.65 -3.33 29.09
N SER A 57 1.90 -3.02 28.76
CA SER A 57 2.70 -2.05 29.53
C SER A 57 2.25 -0.60 29.31
N LEU A 58 1.49 -0.32 28.25
CA LEU A 58 0.96 1.01 27.96
C LEU A 58 -0.37 1.22 28.68
N THR A 59 -0.49 2.36 29.35
CA THR A 59 -1.72 2.76 30.04
C THR A 59 -2.57 3.75 29.23
N ASN A 60 -2.00 4.33 28.17
CA ASN A 60 -2.64 5.36 27.35
C ASN A 60 -3.17 4.78 26.03
N GLU A 61 -4.49 4.85 25.84
CA GLU A 61 -5.19 4.35 24.64
C GLU A 61 -4.63 4.91 23.33
N LYS A 62 -4.25 6.19 23.29
CA LYS A 62 -3.65 6.82 22.09
C LYS A 62 -2.29 6.22 21.77
N GLN A 63 -1.47 5.93 22.80
CA GLN A 63 -0.17 5.30 22.60
C GLN A 63 -0.33 3.85 22.13
N ILE A 64 -1.31 3.12 22.67
CA ILE A 64 -1.66 1.77 22.21
C ILE A 64 -2.06 1.80 20.74
N LYS A 65 -2.95 2.72 20.33
CA LYS A 65 -3.37 2.90 18.93
C LYS A 65 -2.19 3.16 17.99
N ILE A 66 -1.25 4.03 18.40
CA ILE A 66 -0.06 4.33 17.60
C ILE A 66 0.86 3.11 17.49
N LEU A 67 1.15 2.43 18.61
CA LEU A 67 1.99 1.25 18.63
C LEU A 67 1.41 0.15 17.73
N VAL A 68 0.14 -0.21 17.96
CA VAL A 68 -0.56 -1.24 17.20
C VAL A 68 -0.61 -0.87 15.71
N GLY A 69 -0.97 0.38 15.39
CA GLY A 69 -1.03 0.86 14.01
C GLY A 69 0.30 0.82 13.28
N ASN A 70 1.40 1.18 13.95
CA ASN A 70 2.74 1.19 13.34
C ASN A 70 3.24 -0.24 13.05
N TYR A 71 3.06 -1.17 13.99
CA TYR A 71 3.44 -2.58 13.79
C TYR A 71 2.61 -3.23 12.69
N TYR A 72 1.29 -3.01 12.71
CA TYR A 72 0.39 -3.51 11.68
C TYR A 72 0.77 -2.97 10.28
N SER A 73 1.03 -1.66 10.17
CA SER A 73 1.48 -1.04 8.91
C SER A 73 2.81 -1.62 8.41
N SER A 74 3.74 -1.90 9.33
CA SER A 74 5.03 -2.49 9.00
C SER A 74 4.88 -3.92 8.49
N LEU A 75 4.08 -4.76 9.17
CA LEU A 75 3.81 -6.13 8.75
C LEU A 75 3.21 -6.22 7.35
N LEU A 76 2.26 -5.35 7.04
CA LEU A 76 1.65 -5.28 5.71
C LEU A 76 2.65 -4.87 4.64
N PHE A 77 3.49 -3.86 4.95
CA PHE A 77 4.58 -3.48 4.04
C PHE A 77 5.51 -4.67 3.78
N LEU A 78 5.92 -5.40 4.80
CA LEU A 78 6.78 -6.57 4.63
C LEU A 78 6.10 -7.68 3.83
N LEU A 79 4.81 -7.91 4.06
CA LEU A 79 4.04 -8.90 3.32
C LEU A 79 3.96 -8.54 1.83
N ASP A 80 3.65 -7.29 1.51
CA ASP A 80 3.60 -6.80 0.14
C ASP A 80 4.94 -7.06 -0.56
N ARG A 81 6.04 -6.72 0.12
CA ARG A 81 7.40 -6.87 -0.42
C ARG A 81 7.78 -8.32 -0.66
N ILE A 82 7.52 -9.21 0.30
CA ILE A 82 7.87 -10.62 0.13
C ILE A 82 6.97 -11.31 -0.92
N THR A 83 5.73 -10.86 -1.07
CA THR A 83 4.81 -11.34 -2.11
C THR A 83 5.24 -10.86 -3.50
N GLU A 84 5.70 -9.62 -3.63
CA GLU A 84 6.35 -9.10 -4.85
C GLU A 84 7.55 -9.95 -5.25
N ILE A 85 8.43 -10.27 -4.28
CA ILE A 85 9.59 -11.15 -4.49
C ILE A 85 9.12 -12.54 -4.94
N ASN A 86 8.14 -13.12 -4.24
CA ASN A 86 7.58 -14.45 -4.54
C ASN A 86 7.01 -14.57 -5.96
N ASN A 87 6.38 -13.50 -6.45
CA ASN A 87 5.75 -13.45 -7.78
C ASN A 87 6.71 -13.06 -8.91
N SER A 88 7.93 -12.61 -8.59
CA SER A 88 8.92 -12.28 -9.60
C SER A 88 9.47 -13.56 -10.26
N ASN A 89 9.62 -13.54 -11.58
CA ASN A 89 10.16 -14.67 -12.36
C ASN A 89 11.61 -15.04 -12.01
N GLU A 90 12.28 -14.26 -11.14
CA GLU A 90 13.67 -14.48 -10.73
C GLU A 90 13.84 -15.64 -9.72
N LEU A 91 12.75 -16.12 -9.12
CA LEU A 91 12.77 -17.27 -8.20
C LEU A 91 12.75 -18.61 -8.97
N HIS A 92 13.86 -18.93 -9.61
CA HIS A 92 14.01 -20.21 -10.32
C HIS A 92 14.34 -21.41 -9.41
N ARG A 93 14.59 -21.20 -8.10
CA ARG A 93 14.96 -22.29 -7.18
C ARG A 93 13.88 -22.59 -6.13
N ASP A 94 13.56 -23.88 -5.97
CA ASP A 94 12.54 -24.38 -5.03
C ASP A 94 12.83 -23.98 -3.57
N ASN A 95 14.10 -23.91 -3.16
CA ASN A 95 14.49 -23.53 -1.80
C ASN A 95 14.17 -22.07 -1.46
N LEU A 96 14.19 -21.16 -2.44
CA LEU A 96 13.82 -19.77 -2.21
C LEU A 96 12.32 -19.58 -2.17
N LYS A 97 11.57 -20.34 -2.99
CA LYS A 97 10.11 -20.38 -2.93
C LYS A 97 9.60 -20.87 -1.59
N GLU A 98 10.27 -21.87 -1.01
CA GLU A 98 9.95 -22.36 0.34
C GLU A 98 10.19 -21.28 1.40
N VAL A 99 11.30 -20.53 1.29
CA VAL A 99 11.61 -19.40 2.19
C VAL A 99 10.56 -18.30 2.08
N THR A 100 10.22 -17.86 0.87
CA THR A 100 9.23 -16.79 0.66
C THR A 100 7.84 -17.23 1.11
N ALA A 101 7.41 -18.46 0.80
CA ALA A 101 6.14 -19.02 1.26
C ALA A 101 6.05 -19.09 2.79
N THR A 102 7.12 -19.53 3.46
CA THR A 102 7.16 -19.58 4.93
C THR A 102 7.08 -18.17 5.53
N LEU A 103 7.83 -17.21 4.99
CA LEU A 103 7.81 -15.82 5.45
C LEU A 103 6.44 -15.17 5.25
N ILE A 104 5.78 -15.41 4.12
CA ILE A 104 4.39 -14.99 3.86
C ILE A 104 3.48 -15.54 4.95
N SER A 105 3.53 -16.86 5.21
CA SER A 105 2.71 -17.49 6.25
C SER A 105 2.96 -16.91 7.64
N CYS A 106 4.21 -16.64 8.00
CA CYS A 106 4.56 -16.04 9.29
C CYS A 106 4.05 -14.59 9.42
N LEU A 107 4.15 -13.79 8.35
CA LEU A 107 3.65 -12.42 8.35
C LEU A 107 2.12 -12.39 8.41
N ASP A 108 1.43 -13.26 7.67
CA ASP A 108 -0.04 -13.40 7.72
C ASP A 108 -0.52 -13.83 9.11
N GLU A 109 0.21 -14.74 9.78
CA GLU A 109 -0.08 -15.13 11.15
C GLU A 109 0.03 -13.95 12.12
N LEU A 110 1.09 -13.13 12.00
CA LEU A 110 1.27 -11.92 12.83
C LEU A 110 0.18 -10.87 12.57
N ILE A 111 -0.22 -10.69 11.31
CA ILE A 111 -1.32 -9.80 10.92
C ILE A 111 -2.63 -10.28 11.52
N THR A 112 -2.96 -11.56 11.34
CA THR A 112 -4.16 -12.20 11.91
C THR A 112 -4.19 -12.09 13.44
N PHE A 113 -3.04 -12.27 14.08
CA PHE A 113 -2.89 -12.09 15.52
C PHE A 113 -3.22 -10.65 15.96
N ILE A 114 -2.70 -9.64 15.25
CA ILE A 114 -3.00 -8.24 15.58
C ILE A 114 -4.47 -7.90 15.32
N GLU A 115 -5.02 -8.34 14.19
CA GLU A 115 -6.43 -8.10 13.83
C GLU A 115 -7.38 -8.75 14.83
N SER A 116 -7.14 -10.00 15.21
CA SER A 116 -8.02 -10.71 16.15
C SER A 116 -7.96 -10.13 17.56
N ARG A 117 -6.76 -9.76 18.04
CA ARG A 117 -6.57 -9.37 19.44
C ARG A 117 -6.69 -7.87 19.69
N PHE A 118 -6.43 -7.04 18.68
CA PHE A 118 -6.32 -5.58 18.84
C PHE A 118 -7.16 -4.78 17.83
N ALA A 119 -8.16 -5.39 17.19
CA ALA A 119 -9.08 -4.72 16.24
C ALA A 119 -9.61 -3.36 16.72
N ASN A 120 -9.98 -3.26 17.99
CA ASN A 120 -10.53 -2.02 18.58
C ASN A 120 -9.55 -0.84 18.54
N TYR A 121 -8.25 -1.12 18.46
CA TYR A 121 -7.20 -0.11 18.34
C TYR A 121 -6.83 0.20 16.88
N LEU A 122 -7.35 -0.56 15.92
CA LEU A 122 -7.16 -0.35 14.48
C LEU A 122 -8.21 0.61 13.86
N GLY A 123 -9.30 0.89 14.58
CA GLY A 123 -10.51 1.56 14.06
C GLY A 123 -10.40 3.06 13.74
N GLY A 124 -10.91 3.43 12.55
CA GLY A 124 -11.37 4.77 12.17
C GLY A 124 -10.92 5.25 10.77
N ARG A 125 -9.63 5.18 10.47
CA ARG A 125 -9.06 5.59 9.17
C ARG A 125 -7.99 4.62 8.65
N ASN A 126 -7.30 3.92 9.54
CA ASN A 126 -6.22 3.01 9.17
C ASN A 126 -6.75 1.63 8.75
N PHE A 127 -7.77 1.07 9.41
CA PHE A 127 -8.34 -0.24 9.06
C PHE A 127 -9.05 -0.27 7.69
N GLU A 128 -9.71 0.81 7.25
CA GLU A 128 -10.31 0.92 5.91
C GLU A 128 -9.23 1.02 4.80
N ILE A 129 -8.18 1.79 5.03
CA ILE A 129 -7.03 1.92 4.11
C ILE A 129 -6.30 0.58 3.98
N ILE A 130 -6.23 -0.18 5.07
CA ILE A 130 -5.51 -1.44 5.13
C ILE A 130 -6.35 -2.62 4.60
N LYS A 131 -7.65 -2.72 4.93
CA LYS A 131 -8.55 -3.71 4.32
C LYS A 131 -8.59 -3.59 2.79
N ARG A 132 -8.54 -2.36 2.25
CA ARG A 132 -8.46 -2.13 0.79
C ARG A 132 -7.17 -2.63 0.17
N LYS A 133 -6.10 -2.77 0.96
CA LYS A 133 -4.81 -3.27 0.51
C LYS A 133 -4.69 -4.79 0.63
N TYR A 134 -5.34 -5.38 1.64
CA TYR A 134 -5.18 -6.79 2.01
C TYR A 134 -6.28 -7.73 1.46
N ASN A 135 -7.48 -7.24 1.18
CA ASN A 135 -8.56 -8.05 0.56
C ASN A 135 -8.45 -8.20 -0.96
N SER A 136 -7.26 -8.15 -1.56
CA SER A 136 -7.12 -8.40 -3.00
C SER A 136 -5.82 -9.15 -3.33
N PRO A 137 -5.89 -10.45 -3.62
CA PRO A 137 -4.80 -11.11 -4.31
C PRO A 137 -4.75 -10.50 -5.70
N ALA A 138 -3.58 -10.01 -6.09
CA ALA A 138 -3.17 -9.67 -7.45
C ALA A 138 -4.21 -8.98 -8.38
N VAL A 139 -3.83 -7.79 -8.84
CA VAL A 139 -4.36 -7.08 -10.01
C VAL A 139 -5.57 -6.17 -9.71
N MET A 140 -5.35 -4.87 -9.94
CA MET A 140 -6.40 -3.92 -10.29
C MET A 140 -7.45 -4.59 -11.19
N ASN A 141 -8.68 -4.76 -10.72
CA ASN A 141 -9.92 -4.80 -11.52
C ASN A 141 -11.10 -5.25 -10.65
N ASN A 142 -11.55 -4.40 -9.72
CA ASN A 142 -12.97 -4.41 -9.42
C ASN A 142 -13.58 -3.12 -9.99
N PRO A 143 -14.24 -3.18 -11.16
CA PRO A 143 -14.94 -2.03 -11.72
C PRO A 143 -16.01 -1.46 -10.77
N SER A 144 -16.48 -2.26 -9.80
CA SER A 144 -17.68 -1.97 -9.00
C SER A 144 -17.54 -0.83 -8.00
N ASN A 145 -16.33 -0.42 -7.63
CA ASN A 145 -16.10 0.66 -6.66
C ASN A 145 -15.44 1.91 -7.28
N LYS A 146 -15.28 1.94 -8.60
CA LYS A 146 -14.72 3.11 -9.28
C LYS A 146 -15.81 4.16 -9.49
N ILE A 147 -15.46 5.42 -9.24
CA ILE A 147 -16.32 6.55 -9.55
C ILE A 147 -16.22 6.82 -11.05
N LEU A 148 -17.37 6.78 -11.73
CA LEU A 148 -17.46 7.12 -13.14
C LEU A 148 -17.33 8.64 -13.32
N CYS A 149 -16.20 9.07 -13.87
CA CYS A 149 -15.99 10.43 -14.31
C CYS A 149 -16.49 10.58 -15.75
N LYS A 150 -17.48 11.46 -15.97
CA LYS A 150 -18.02 11.70 -17.32
C LYS A 150 -17.06 12.45 -18.24
N LEU A 151 -16.07 13.14 -17.66
CA LEU A 151 -15.01 13.82 -18.40
C LEU A 151 -14.01 12.81 -18.97
N SER A 152 -13.31 13.21 -20.05
CA SER A 152 -12.22 12.43 -20.60
C SER A 152 -11.06 12.30 -19.61
N THR A 153 -10.12 11.41 -19.92
CA THR A 153 -8.90 11.25 -19.11
C THR A 153 -8.08 12.54 -19.10
N ASP A 154 -8.00 13.24 -20.23
CA ASP A 154 -7.17 14.43 -20.39
C ASP A 154 -7.83 15.64 -19.70
N GLN A 155 -9.14 15.80 -19.83
CA GLN A 155 -9.94 16.81 -19.12
C GLN A 155 -9.90 16.63 -17.60
N THR A 156 -10.03 15.40 -17.13
CA THR A 156 -9.94 15.11 -15.69
C THR A 156 -8.52 15.37 -15.17
N ALA A 157 -7.50 15.08 -15.98
CA ALA A 157 -6.10 15.36 -15.63
C ALA A 157 -5.83 16.85 -15.41
N LEU A 158 -6.42 17.70 -16.25
CA LEU A 158 -6.35 19.15 -16.13
C LEU A 158 -6.93 19.65 -14.81
N ILE A 159 -8.12 19.16 -14.44
CA ILE A 159 -8.79 19.55 -13.19
C ILE A 159 -7.97 19.11 -11.98
N LEU A 160 -7.45 17.87 -11.97
CA LEU A 160 -6.60 17.38 -10.88
C LEU A 160 -5.33 18.21 -10.73
N ARG A 161 -4.71 18.60 -11.85
CA ARG A 161 -3.54 19.45 -11.85
C ARG A 161 -3.85 20.84 -11.30
N ALA A 162 -4.90 21.50 -11.79
CA ALA A 162 -5.31 22.81 -11.29
C ALA A 162 -5.62 22.77 -9.79
N SER A 163 -6.23 21.68 -9.32
CA SER A 163 -6.54 21.48 -7.89
C SER A 163 -5.29 21.35 -7.01
N ASP A 164 -4.21 20.71 -7.49
CA ASP A 164 -2.94 20.60 -6.76
C ASP A 164 -2.11 21.89 -6.81
N GLU A 165 -2.12 22.58 -7.95
CA GLU A 165 -1.46 23.88 -8.13
C GLU A 165 -2.11 24.95 -7.23
N LEU A 166 -3.44 24.97 -7.15
CA LEU A 166 -4.20 25.84 -6.23
C LEU A 166 -4.19 25.36 -4.77
N LYS A 167 -3.53 24.25 -4.46
CA LYS A 167 -3.45 23.65 -3.12
C LYS A 167 -4.80 23.31 -2.49
N ILE A 168 -5.82 23.10 -3.32
CA ILE A 168 -7.11 22.53 -2.93
C ILE A 168 -6.91 21.05 -2.57
N LEU A 169 -6.11 20.34 -3.37
CA LEU A 169 -5.63 18.99 -3.08
C LEU A 169 -4.15 19.05 -2.72
N ILE A 170 -3.78 18.57 -1.53
CA ILE A 170 -2.40 18.63 -1.05
C ILE A 170 -1.80 17.22 -1.08
N SER A 171 -0.74 17.06 -1.87
CA SER A 171 -0.02 15.81 -2.04
C SER A 171 1.50 16.00 -1.95
N LYS A 172 2.24 14.92 -1.68
CA LYS A 172 3.72 14.95 -1.65
C LYS A 172 4.34 15.31 -3.02
N SER A 173 3.62 15.06 -4.11
CA SER A 173 4.00 15.41 -5.48
C SER A 173 2.83 15.16 -6.42
N MET A 174 2.81 15.83 -7.58
CA MET A 174 1.82 15.57 -8.64
C MET A 174 1.74 14.08 -8.99
N ASN A 175 2.87 13.37 -9.03
CA ASN A 175 2.88 11.93 -9.28
C ASN A 175 2.17 11.13 -8.18
N HIS A 176 2.35 11.54 -6.92
CA HIS A 176 1.68 10.92 -5.78
C HIS A 176 0.16 11.18 -5.81
N LEU A 177 -0.27 12.39 -6.20
CA LEU A 177 -1.69 12.71 -6.40
C LEU A 177 -2.34 11.77 -7.41
N PHE A 178 -1.75 11.65 -8.61
CA PHE A 178 -2.30 10.81 -9.67
C PHE A 178 -2.31 9.33 -9.28
N LYS A 179 -1.24 8.82 -8.65
CA LYS A 179 -1.21 7.43 -8.14
C LYS A 179 -2.27 7.17 -7.05
N THR A 180 -2.66 8.19 -6.30
CA THR A 180 -3.64 8.07 -5.22
C THR A 180 -5.07 8.14 -5.74
N ILE A 181 -5.37 9.05 -6.66
CA ILE A 181 -6.75 9.32 -7.10
C ILE A 181 -7.16 8.44 -8.28
N VAL A 182 -6.29 8.32 -9.30
CA VAL A 182 -6.65 7.68 -10.59
C VAL A 182 -7.10 6.21 -10.46
N PRO A 183 -6.55 5.37 -9.56
CA PRO A 183 -7.03 3.99 -9.40
C PRO A 183 -8.52 3.86 -9.05
N PHE A 184 -9.12 4.92 -8.49
CA PHE A 184 -10.52 4.94 -8.08
C PHE A 184 -11.44 5.62 -9.11
N LEU A 185 -10.92 6.03 -10.26
CA LEU A 185 -11.68 6.66 -11.33
C LEU A 185 -11.84 5.72 -12.53
N SER A 186 -12.98 5.85 -13.21
CA SER A 186 -13.24 5.28 -14.53
C SER A 186 -13.83 6.35 -15.45
N THR A 187 -13.81 6.11 -16.76
CA THR A 187 -14.48 6.95 -17.77
C THR A 187 -15.42 6.07 -18.60
N PRO A 188 -16.41 6.63 -19.34
CA PRO A 188 -17.32 5.85 -20.16
C PRO A 188 -16.61 4.92 -21.15
N ASN A 189 -15.44 5.35 -21.65
CA ASN A 189 -14.68 4.61 -22.66
C ASN A 189 -13.53 3.77 -22.07
N LYS A 190 -13.20 3.93 -20.78
CA LYS A 190 -12.03 3.26 -20.17
C LYS A 190 -12.22 3.05 -18.67
N VAL A 191 -12.33 1.78 -18.28
CA VAL A 191 -12.47 1.35 -16.88
C VAL A 191 -11.15 1.49 -16.11
N ASN A 192 -10.03 1.20 -16.77
CA ASN A 192 -8.69 1.21 -16.16
C ASN A 192 -7.85 2.35 -16.70
N LEU A 193 -7.72 3.40 -15.90
CA LEU A 193 -6.99 4.60 -16.28
C LEU A 193 -5.50 4.44 -15.93
N SER A 194 -4.63 4.89 -16.84
CA SER A 194 -3.19 4.91 -16.60
C SER A 194 -2.81 6.24 -15.97
N TYR A 195 -2.39 6.22 -14.71
CA TYR A 195 -1.96 7.43 -13.99
C TYR A 195 -0.75 8.10 -14.66
N ASN A 196 0.16 7.32 -15.26
CA ASN A 196 1.34 7.86 -15.97
C ASN A 196 0.94 8.61 -17.24
N ALA A 197 0.04 8.03 -18.04
CA ALA A 197 -0.44 8.66 -19.27
C ALA A 197 -1.24 9.93 -18.95
N MET A 198 -2.16 9.82 -17.98
CA MET A 198 -3.01 10.92 -17.54
C MET A 198 -2.20 12.09 -16.98
N ARG A 199 -1.16 11.81 -16.18
CA ARG A 199 -0.21 12.84 -15.70
C ARG A 199 0.54 13.52 -16.86
N GLY A 200 1.02 12.75 -17.83
CA GLY A 200 1.70 13.30 -19.00
C GLY A 200 0.83 14.29 -19.77
N LYS A 201 -0.46 13.93 -19.95
CA LYS A 201 -1.46 14.75 -20.63
C LYS A 201 -1.86 16.00 -19.86
N ALA A 202 -1.81 15.98 -18.52
CA ALA A 202 -2.01 17.18 -17.72
C ALA A 202 -0.98 18.29 -18.00
N TYR A 203 0.23 17.93 -18.44
CA TYR A 203 1.29 18.90 -18.76
C TYR A 203 1.19 19.47 -20.17
N VAL A 204 0.62 18.72 -21.11
CA VAL A 204 0.49 19.10 -22.53
C VAL A 204 -0.99 19.02 -22.90
N ALA A 205 -1.74 20.04 -22.48
CA ALA A 205 -3.18 20.09 -22.67
C ALA A 205 -3.58 20.69 -24.01
N GLU A 206 -4.41 19.96 -24.76
CA GLU A 206 -5.02 20.47 -25.99
C GLU A 206 -6.05 21.56 -25.68
N GLU A 207 -6.18 22.53 -26.58
CA GLU A 207 -7.04 23.70 -26.35
C GLU A 207 -8.50 23.31 -26.14
N ARG A 208 -8.97 22.33 -26.91
CA ARG A 208 -10.31 21.75 -26.77
C ARG A 208 -10.57 21.13 -25.40
N ASP A 209 -9.58 20.44 -24.83
CA ASP A 209 -9.74 19.83 -23.49
C ASP A 209 -9.78 20.89 -22.39
N LYS A 210 -9.07 22.01 -22.56
CA LYS A 210 -9.16 23.17 -21.65
C LYS A 210 -10.55 23.78 -21.69
N GLU A 211 -11.09 24.04 -22.89
CA GLU A 211 -12.43 24.61 -23.05
C GLU A 211 -13.49 23.75 -22.35
N ILE A 212 -13.47 22.43 -22.57
CA ILE A 212 -14.43 21.50 -21.95
C ILE A 212 -14.25 21.44 -20.43
N ALA A 213 -13.01 21.46 -19.93
CA ALA A 213 -12.75 21.48 -18.49
C ALA A 213 -13.26 22.78 -17.84
N ILE A 214 -13.05 23.93 -18.47
CA ILE A 214 -13.53 25.24 -18.00
C ILE A 214 -15.06 25.27 -17.97
N GLU A 215 -15.72 24.93 -19.08
CA GLU A 215 -17.20 24.91 -19.16
C GLU A 215 -17.80 24.01 -18.07
N THR A 216 -17.16 22.87 -17.80
CA THR A 216 -17.61 21.95 -16.75
C THR A 216 -17.47 22.56 -15.35
N LEU A 217 -16.35 23.24 -15.07
CA LEU A 217 -16.15 23.92 -13.79
C LEU A 217 -17.13 25.09 -13.60
N GLU A 218 -17.44 25.85 -14.66
CA GLU A 218 -18.46 26.90 -14.62
C GLU A 218 -19.84 26.36 -14.28
N ARG A 219 -20.21 25.20 -14.85
CA ARG A 219 -21.45 24.50 -14.49
C ARG A 219 -21.45 24.06 -13.03
N MET A 220 -20.32 23.61 -12.49
CA MET A 220 -20.19 23.31 -11.06
C MET A 220 -20.38 24.56 -10.21
N ILE A 221 -19.79 25.70 -10.59
CA ILE A 221 -19.97 26.97 -9.89
C ILE A 221 -21.45 27.36 -9.88
N LYS A 222 -22.14 27.25 -11.02
CA LYS A 222 -23.58 27.53 -11.09
C LYS A 222 -24.38 26.62 -10.14
N GLN A 223 -24.10 25.32 -10.15
CA GLN A 223 -24.77 24.35 -9.27
C GLN A 223 -24.54 24.64 -7.78
N ILE A 224 -23.32 25.03 -7.41
CA ILE A 224 -22.97 25.37 -6.02
C ILE A 224 -23.71 26.63 -5.56
N LYS A 225 -23.92 27.61 -6.45
CA LYS A 225 -24.71 28.82 -6.14
C LYS A 225 -26.19 28.53 -5.91
N GLU A 226 -26.68 27.36 -6.33
CA GLU A 226 -28.06 26.91 -6.14
C GLU A 226 -28.24 26.08 -4.85
N TYR A 227 -27.16 25.69 -4.15
CA TYR A 227 -27.20 25.03 -2.85
C TYR A 227 -27.51 26.01 -1.71
#